data_AF-A0A2G5U4Z9-F1
#
_entry.id   AF-A0A2G5U4Z9-F1
#
_cell.length_a   1.000
_cell.length_b   1.000
_cell.length_c   1.000
_cell.angle_alpha   90.00
_cell.angle_beta   90.00
_cell.angle_gamma   90.00
#
_symmetry.space_group_name_H-M   'P 1'
#
loop_
_entity.id
_entity.type
_entity.pdbx_description
1 polymer ?
#
loop_
_entity_poly.entity_id
_entity_poly.type
_entity_poly.pdbx_seq_one_letter_code
_entity_poly.pdbx_strand_id
1 'polypeptide(L)'
;MCEGSVVAFKVDIEDGKCPSGANPPTFDNQNATGSLYVDYDTNFFPKWVYYTIYEKGNTWQISYTLNMSCTSDFIDIVERSDGTSICVTGYFNNKTNSNGYSYENAVEYCGDMSTHPTGVWYPEDASFLPKLAQRMRNYLASNDTYVRIDGIRTPACQSTPSSAECMTVKGFTFTGPPVENFENYNWVTDPSAQETPDDNCIVMVANGSNPIQMDVRRYTNGPEVRKLIHLQLLVYWITIANEAHFLFLSSMDILKVSK
;
A
#
# COMPACT_ATOMS: atom_id res chain seq x y z
N MET A 1 -39.24 -2.20 -20.88
CA MET A 1 -39.64 -1.56 -19.61
C MET A 1 -39.19 -2.46 -18.50
N CYS A 2 -38.19 -2.05 -17.71
CA CYS A 2 -37.84 -2.75 -16.47
C CYS A 2 -38.76 -2.17 -15.39
N GLU A 3 -39.87 -2.85 -15.10
CA GLU A 3 -40.66 -2.53 -13.91
C GLU A 3 -39.86 -2.91 -12.66
N GLY A 4 -39.68 -1.97 -11.73
CA GLY A 4 -39.41 -2.29 -10.33
C GLY A 4 -37.98 -2.12 -9.79
N SER A 5 -37.04 -1.52 -10.53
CA SER A 5 -35.73 -1.19 -9.92
C SER A 5 -35.86 0.02 -8.98
N VAL A 6 -35.78 -0.22 -7.68
CA VAL A 6 -35.64 0.82 -6.65
C VAL A 6 -34.16 1.10 -6.47
N VAL A 7 -33.75 2.36 -6.62
CA VAL A 7 -32.39 2.83 -6.36
C VAL A 7 -32.41 3.74 -5.14
N ALA A 8 -31.55 3.46 -4.16
CA ALA A 8 -31.39 4.28 -2.97
C ALA A 8 -30.04 5.01 -3.02
N PHE A 9 -30.06 6.30 -2.68
CA PHE A 9 -28.87 7.13 -2.57
C PHE A 9 -28.70 7.59 -1.13
N LYS A 10 -27.48 7.48 -0.60
CA LYS A 10 -27.12 8.06 0.70
C LYS A 10 -26.61 9.48 0.47
N VAL A 11 -27.43 10.46 0.82
CA VAL A 11 -27.06 11.87 0.70
C VAL A 11 -26.39 12.37 1.99
N ASP A 12 -25.42 13.26 1.85
CA ASP A 12 -24.77 13.92 2.98
C ASP A 12 -25.78 14.85 3.66
N ILE A 13 -25.69 14.95 4.99
CA ILE A 13 -26.61 15.76 5.79
C ILE A 13 -25.82 16.74 6.65
N GLU A 14 -26.33 17.97 6.73
CA GLU A 14 -25.90 18.92 7.76
C GLU A 14 -26.66 18.61 9.06
N ASP A 15 -25.96 18.58 10.19
CA ASP A 15 -26.53 18.45 11.54
C ASP A 15 -27.41 17.23 11.84
N GLY A 16 -27.12 16.07 11.23
CA GLY A 16 -27.76 14.80 11.61
C GLY A 16 -29.27 14.71 11.30
N LYS A 17 -29.81 15.64 10.51
CA LYS A 17 -31.22 15.64 10.08
C LYS A 17 -31.37 15.06 8.69
N CYS A 18 -32.39 14.23 8.50
CA CYS A 18 -32.74 13.76 7.14
C CYS A 18 -33.11 14.97 6.27
N PRO A 19 -32.67 14.99 5.00
CA PRO A 19 -33.09 16.02 4.07
C PRO A 19 -34.59 15.92 3.84
N SER A 20 -35.24 17.06 3.73
CA SER A 20 -36.70 17.19 3.58
C SER A 20 -37.01 18.07 2.38
N GLY A 21 -38.04 17.71 1.62
CA GLY A 21 -38.48 18.46 0.45
C GLY A 21 -39.28 17.58 -0.50
N ALA A 22 -39.81 18.18 -1.57
CA ALA A 22 -40.43 17.46 -2.68
C ALA A 22 -39.38 16.95 -3.68
N ASN A 23 -39.78 16.00 -4.53
CA ASN A 23 -39.03 15.46 -5.67
C ASN A 23 -37.73 14.66 -5.37
N PRO A 24 -37.72 13.72 -4.39
CA PRO A 24 -36.56 12.86 -4.17
C PRO A 24 -36.13 12.15 -5.45
N PRO A 25 -34.82 11.97 -5.73
CA PRO A 25 -33.69 12.12 -4.81
C PRO A 25 -33.07 13.53 -4.71
N THR A 26 -33.66 14.55 -5.33
CA THR A 26 -33.40 15.96 -4.98
C THR A 26 -34.41 16.42 -3.92
N PHE A 27 -34.11 17.49 -3.18
CA PHE A 27 -35.02 18.00 -2.15
C PHE A 27 -35.35 19.45 -2.47
N ASP A 28 -36.59 19.69 -2.89
CA ASP A 28 -37.04 21.00 -3.41
C ASP A 28 -36.20 21.47 -4.61
N ASN A 29 -35.86 20.53 -5.49
CA ASN A 29 -35.02 20.71 -6.67
C ASN A 29 -33.61 21.24 -6.38
N GLN A 30 -33.17 21.20 -5.11
CA GLN A 30 -31.78 21.44 -4.74
C GLN A 30 -30.94 20.20 -5.01
N ASN A 31 -29.68 20.44 -5.38
CA ASN A 31 -28.71 19.38 -5.57
C ASN A 31 -28.52 18.60 -4.26
N ALA A 32 -28.44 17.27 -4.36
CA ALA A 32 -28.11 16.42 -3.23
C ALA A 32 -26.73 15.82 -3.45
N THR A 33 -25.81 16.02 -2.51
CA THR A 33 -24.47 15.43 -2.56
C THR A 33 -24.41 14.17 -1.72
N GLY A 34 -23.45 13.30 -2.02
CA GLY A 34 -23.19 12.11 -1.22
C GLY A 34 -21.79 11.57 -1.47
N SER A 35 -21.37 10.68 -0.58
CA SER A 35 -20.13 9.92 -0.75
C SER A 35 -20.36 8.43 -0.49
N LEU A 36 -19.59 7.60 -1.18
CA LEU A 36 -19.52 6.16 -0.93
C LEU A 36 -18.08 5.68 -1.09
N TYR A 37 -17.71 4.68 -0.31
CA TYR A 37 -16.44 3.96 -0.44
C TYR A 37 -16.69 2.65 -1.18
N VAL A 38 -15.91 2.38 -2.22
CA VAL A 38 -15.95 1.14 -3.00
C VAL A 38 -14.65 0.40 -2.76
N ASP A 39 -14.73 -0.80 -2.18
CA ASP A 39 -13.60 -1.69 -1.86
C ASP A 39 -13.78 -3.12 -2.40
N TYR A 40 -14.99 -3.47 -2.86
CA TYR A 40 -15.34 -4.83 -3.27
C TYR A 40 -15.05 -5.17 -4.74
N ASP A 41 -14.70 -4.19 -5.58
CA ASP A 41 -14.39 -4.44 -6.99
C ASP A 41 -12.95 -4.88 -7.15
N THR A 42 -12.73 -6.19 -7.33
CA THR A 42 -11.40 -6.79 -7.48
C THR A 42 -10.60 -6.28 -8.68
N ASN A 43 -11.22 -5.54 -9.62
CA ASN A 43 -10.52 -4.97 -10.78
C ASN A 43 -9.97 -3.57 -10.53
N PHE A 44 -10.34 -2.92 -9.42
CA PHE A 44 -9.92 -1.55 -9.13
C PHE A 44 -9.45 -1.42 -7.69
N PHE A 45 -8.51 -0.49 -7.47
CA PHE A 45 -8.18 -0.10 -6.11
C PHE A 45 -9.39 0.49 -5.40
N PRO A 46 -9.47 0.33 -4.07
CA PRO A 46 -10.51 0.98 -3.30
C PRO A 46 -10.54 2.48 -3.57
N LYS A 47 -11.72 3.08 -3.54
CA LYS A 47 -11.91 4.48 -3.93
C LYS A 47 -13.11 5.11 -3.26
N TRP A 48 -12.99 6.41 -3.00
CA TRP A 48 -14.13 7.25 -2.67
C TRP A 48 -14.78 7.76 -3.96
N VAL A 49 -16.10 7.67 -4.02
CA VAL A 49 -16.92 8.30 -5.04
C VAL A 49 -17.70 9.42 -4.38
N TYR A 50 -17.42 10.66 -4.76
CA TYR A 50 -18.20 11.81 -4.36
C TYR A 50 -19.15 12.14 -5.50
N TYR A 51 -20.44 12.20 -5.23
CA TYR A 51 -21.44 12.39 -6.25
C TYR A 51 -22.38 13.54 -5.92
N THR A 52 -22.97 14.12 -6.96
CA THR A 52 -24.00 15.13 -6.88
C THR A 52 -25.16 14.72 -7.77
N ILE A 53 -26.33 14.63 -7.18
CA ILE A 53 -27.60 14.39 -7.86
C ILE A 53 -28.25 15.74 -8.12
N TYR A 54 -28.64 15.99 -9.36
CA TYR A 54 -29.28 17.24 -9.77
C TYR A 54 -30.36 16.98 -10.83
N GLU A 55 -31.29 17.92 -10.94
CA GLU A 55 -32.34 17.88 -11.96
C GLU A 55 -31.90 18.66 -13.21
N LYS A 56 -32.10 18.08 -14.39
CA LYS A 56 -31.86 18.75 -15.67
C LYS A 56 -33.02 18.48 -16.62
N GLY A 57 -33.90 19.47 -16.79
CA GLY A 57 -35.17 19.25 -17.47
C GLY A 57 -36.09 18.44 -16.57
N ASN A 58 -36.66 17.34 -17.08
CA ASN A 58 -37.54 16.43 -16.32
C ASN A 58 -36.84 15.10 -15.96
N THR A 59 -35.51 15.09 -15.90
CA THR A 59 -34.74 13.89 -15.53
C THR A 59 -33.69 14.23 -14.47
N TRP A 60 -33.45 13.26 -13.58
CA TRP A 60 -32.34 13.32 -12.65
C TRP A 60 -31.06 12.87 -13.34
N GLN A 61 -29.98 13.57 -13.02
CA GLN A 61 -28.63 13.25 -13.45
C GLN A 61 -27.73 13.14 -12.23
N ILE A 62 -26.65 12.38 -12.40
CA ILE A 62 -25.62 12.19 -11.39
C ILE A 62 -24.30 12.60 -12.02
N SER A 63 -23.63 13.58 -11.43
CA SER A 63 -22.21 13.82 -11.66
C SER A 63 -21.43 13.22 -10.50
N TYR A 64 -20.20 12.76 -10.77
CA TYR A 64 -19.34 12.22 -9.72
C TYR A 64 -17.87 12.51 -9.99
N THR A 65 -17.09 12.55 -8.92
CA THR A 65 -15.64 12.54 -8.93
C THR A 65 -15.15 11.31 -8.18
N LEU A 66 -14.02 10.78 -8.65
CA LEU A 66 -13.38 9.61 -8.05
C LEU A 66 -12.12 10.08 -7.33
N ASN A 67 -11.93 9.58 -6.11
CA ASN A 67 -10.69 9.70 -5.38
C ASN A 67 -10.17 8.28 -5.11
N MET A 68 -9.22 7.84 -5.93
CA MET A 68 -8.65 6.50 -5.82
C MET A 68 -7.70 6.44 -4.63
N SER A 69 -7.77 5.36 -3.85
CA SER A 69 -6.81 5.14 -2.77
C SER A 69 -5.40 4.98 -3.35
N CYS A 70 -5.20 4.11 -4.34
CA CYS A 70 -3.91 3.94 -5.03
C CYS A 70 -3.97 4.49 -6.47
N THR A 71 -2.86 5.04 -6.97
CA THR A 71 -2.71 5.36 -8.39
C THR A 71 -2.51 4.09 -9.24
N SER A 72 -2.61 4.20 -10.56
CA SER A 72 -2.40 3.08 -11.49
C SER A 72 -0.97 2.52 -11.49
N ASP A 73 -0.02 3.21 -10.86
CA ASP A 73 1.39 2.78 -10.78
C ASP A 73 1.61 1.71 -9.71
N PHE A 74 0.61 1.48 -8.85
CA PHE A 74 0.61 0.41 -7.86
C PHE A 74 0.04 -0.88 -8.43
N ILE A 75 0.49 -2.01 -7.88
CA ILE A 75 0.10 -3.35 -8.36
C ILE A 75 -0.79 -4.09 -7.37
N ASP A 76 -0.80 -3.67 -6.10
CA ASP A 76 -1.59 -4.32 -5.06
C ASP A 76 -1.82 -3.38 -3.86
N ILE A 77 -2.76 -3.75 -2.99
CA ILE A 77 -3.03 -3.09 -1.71
C ILE A 77 -2.96 -4.12 -0.58
N VAL A 78 -2.32 -3.75 0.53
CA VAL A 78 -2.32 -4.57 1.74
C VAL A 78 -3.15 -3.86 2.79
N GLU A 79 -4.30 -4.44 3.11
CA GLU A 79 -5.15 -4.01 4.21
C GLU A 79 -4.61 -4.55 5.54
N ARG A 80 -4.62 -3.71 6.56
CA ARG A 80 -4.16 -4.04 7.90
C ARG A 80 -5.34 -4.05 8.87
N SER A 81 -5.23 -4.89 9.89
CA SER A 81 -6.26 -5.05 10.92
C SER A 81 -6.60 -3.79 11.72
N ASP A 82 -5.74 -2.77 11.70
CA ASP A 82 -5.97 -1.47 12.33
C ASP A 82 -6.79 -0.48 11.47
N GLY A 83 -7.22 -0.91 10.27
CA GLY A 83 -7.93 -0.08 9.30
C GLY A 83 -7.03 0.76 8.41
N THR A 84 -5.70 0.66 8.54
CA THR A 84 -4.77 1.29 7.61
C THR A 84 -4.49 0.37 6.42
N SER A 85 -3.89 0.92 5.36
CA SER A 85 -3.48 0.15 4.20
C SER A 85 -2.22 0.72 3.57
N ILE A 86 -1.54 -0.11 2.78
CA ILE A 86 -0.44 0.33 1.93
C ILE A 86 -0.73 -0.02 0.48
N CYS A 87 -0.52 0.92 -0.43
CA CYS A 87 -0.39 0.61 -1.85
C CYS A 87 1.02 0.12 -2.09
N VAL A 88 1.17 -1.03 -2.75
CA VAL A 88 2.46 -1.65 -3.00
C VAL A 88 2.77 -1.62 -4.48
N THR A 89 3.99 -1.23 -4.81
CA THR A 89 4.57 -1.41 -6.14
C THR A 89 5.98 -1.95 -6.03
N GLY A 90 6.54 -2.39 -7.16
CA GLY A 90 7.89 -2.89 -7.19
C GLY A 90 8.58 -2.54 -8.49
N TYR A 91 9.78 -1.98 -8.39
CA TYR A 91 10.63 -1.73 -9.54
C TYR A 91 11.70 -2.79 -9.63
N PHE A 92 11.90 -3.28 -10.85
CA PHE A 92 12.94 -4.25 -11.12
C PHE A 92 13.70 -3.92 -12.38
N ASN A 93 14.99 -4.27 -12.36
CA ASN A 93 15.79 -4.26 -13.57
C ASN A 93 15.57 -5.58 -14.31
N ASN A 94 15.05 -5.47 -15.53
CA ASN A 94 14.88 -6.59 -16.44
C ASN A 94 16.27 -7.20 -16.79
N LYS A 95 16.27 -8.47 -17.20
CA LYS A 95 17.41 -9.28 -17.69
C LYS A 95 18.46 -8.56 -18.57
N THR A 96 18.13 -7.44 -19.22
CA THR A 96 19.03 -6.69 -20.10
C THR A 96 19.80 -5.55 -19.44
N ASN A 97 19.41 -5.07 -18.25
CA ASN A 97 20.07 -3.98 -17.52
C ASN A 97 20.69 -4.52 -16.23
N SER A 98 22.01 -4.73 -16.23
CA SER A 98 22.76 -5.41 -15.18
C SER A 98 23.26 -4.52 -14.04
N ASN A 99 22.68 -3.34 -13.84
CA ASN A 99 23.06 -2.48 -12.72
C ASN A 99 22.09 -2.72 -11.56
N GLY A 100 22.60 -3.09 -10.38
CA GLY A 100 21.78 -3.19 -9.18
C GLY A 100 21.32 -1.81 -8.67
N TYR A 101 20.36 -1.79 -7.75
CA TYR A 101 19.88 -0.57 -7.10
C TYR A 101 20.61 -0.30 -5.79
N SER A 102 21.21 0.90 -5.64
CA SER A 102 21.67 1.37 -4.32
C SER A 102 20.47 1.71 -3.43
N TYR A 103 20.71 1.86 -2.13
CA TYR A 103 19.66 2.31 -1.21
C TYR A 103 19.22 3.75 -1.52
N GLU A 104 20.16 4.61 -1.88
CA GLU A 104 19.89 6.00 -2.27
C GLU A 104 19.05 6.05 -3.54
N ASN A 105 19.36 5.23 -4.55
CA ASN A 105 18.50 5.12 -5.73
C ASN A 105 17.09 4.69 -5.32
N ALA A 106 16.97 3.76 -4.37
CA ALA A 106 15.67 3.34 -3.90
C ALA A 106 14.88 4.49 -3.24
N VAL A 107 15.52 5.24 -2.36
CA VAL A 107 14.92 6.41 -1.70
C VAL A 107 14.57 7.50 -2.71
N GLU A 108 15.45 7.79 -3.67
CA GLU A 108 15.24 8.79 -4.73
C GLU A 108 14.05 8.43 -5.62
N TYR A 109 14.00 7.20 -6.15
CA TYR A 109 12.88 6.73 -6.97
C TYR A 109 11.56 6.75 -6.22
N CYS A 110 11.57 6.34 -4.95
CA CYS A 110 10.38 6.45 -4.11
C CYS A 110 9.94 7.90 -3.94
N GLY A 111 10.89 8.81 -3.67
CA GLY A 111 10.66 10.24 -3.50
C GLY A 111 10.04 10.90 -4.73
N ASP A 112 10.50 10.55 -5.93
CA ASP A 112 9.95 11.06 -7.20
C ASP A 112 8.47 10.72 -7.38
N MET A 113 8.00 9.62 -6.79
CA MET A 113 6.59 9.22 -6.80
C MET A 113 5.82 9.64 -5.54
N SER A 114 6.43 10.43 -4.66
CA SER A 114 5.86 10.77 -3.34
C SER A 114 5.54 9.53 -2.50
N THR A 115 6.42 8.52 -2.55
CA THR A 115 6.34 7.24 -1.82
C THR A 115 7.63 7.00 -1.02
N HIS A 116 7.71 5.87 -0.31
CA HIS A 116 8.91 5.45 0.43
C HIS A 116 9.23 3.96 0.20
N PRO A 117 10.51 3.54 0.34
CA PRO A 117 10.83 2.13 0.48
C PRO A 117 10.03 1.50 1.62
N THR A 118 9.76 0.20 1.52
CA THR A 118 8.89 -0.48 2.49
C THR A 118 9.61 -0.89 3.76
N GLY A 119 9.02 -0.66 4.94
CA GLY A 119 9.36 -1.34 6.19
C GLY A 119 8.36 -2.48 6.47
N VAL A 120 8.75 -3.45 7.31
CA VAL A 120 7.89 -4.61 7.66
C VAL A 120 7.40 -4.47 9.09
N TRP A 121 6.39 -3.62 9.28
CA TRP A 121 5.85 -3.34 10.61
C TRP A 121 4.68 -4.27 10.96
N TYR A 122 3.75 -4.51 10.03
CA TYR A 122 2.54 -5.29 10.30
C TYR A 122 2.71 -6.77 9.93
N PRO A 123 2.04 -7.70 10.62
CA PRO A 123 2.06 -9.12 10.25
C PRO A 123 1.47 -9.36 8.85
N GLU A 124 0.51 -8.53 8.42
CA GLU A 124 -0.04 -8.52 7.06
C GLU A 124 1.05 -8.16 6.02
N ASP A 125 1.87 -7.13 6.31
CA ASP A 125 3.03 -6.76 5.47
C ASP A 125 4.03 -7.92 5.38
N ALA A 126 4.33 -8.56 6.53
CA ALA A 126 5.25 -9.69 6.61
C ALA A 126 4.75 -10.95 5.88
N SER A 127 3.43 -11.12 5.78
CA SER A 127 2.81 -12.19 4.99
C SER A 127 2.81 -11.88 3.50
N PHE A 128 2.63 -10.61 3.14
CA PHE A 128 2.42 -10.18 1.76
C PHE A 128 3.72 -9.87 1.01
N LEU A 129 4.59 -9.02 1.56
CA LEU A 129 5.77 -8.49 0.87
C LEU A 129 6.76 -9.61 0.45
N PRO A 130 7.07 -10.62 1.30
CA PRO A 130 7.79 -11.83 0.87
C PRO A 130 7.18 -12.55 -0.33
N LYS A 131 5.86 -12.72 -0.36
CA LYS A 131 5.17 -13.39 -1.49
C LYS A 131 5.25 -12.55 -2.76
N LEU A 132 5.14 -11.23 -2.63
CA LEU A 132 5.33 -10.32 -3.75
C LEU A 132 6.77 -10.40 -4.28
N ALA A 133 7.77 -10.31 -3.40
CA ALA A 133 9.18 -10.47 -3.77
C ALA A 133 9.41 -11.81 -4.49
N GLN A 134 8.85 -12.91 -3.97
CA GLN A 134 8.92 -14.24 -4.60
C GLN A 134 8.31 -14.26 -6.01
N ARG A 135 7.14 -13.64 -6.19
CA ARG A 135 6.44 -13.54 -7.49
C ARG A 135 7.27 -12.73 -8.49
N MET A 136 7.88 -11.64 -8.02
CA MET A 136 8.65 -10.74 -8.85
C MET A 136 9.99 -11.32 -9.31
N ARG A 137 10.54 -12.35 -8.64
CA ARG A 137 11.77 -13.06 -9.05
C ARG A 137 11.74 -13.51 -10.51
N ASN A 138 10.57 -13.94 -11.01
CA ASN A 138 10.43 -14.42 -12.38
C ASN A 138 10.78 -13.38 -13.47
N TYR A 139 10.76 -12.09 -13.11
CA TYR A 139 11.07 -10.99 -14.02
C TYR A 139 12.52 -10.50 -13.92
N LEU A 140 13.28 -11.01 -12.95
CA LEU A 140 14.64 -10.54 -12.65
C LEU A 140 15.68 -11.21 -13.55
N ALA A 141 16.84 -10.56 -13.68
CA ALA A 141 18.02 -11.10 -14.34
C ALA A 141 18.55 -12.38 -13.67
N SER A 142 18.43 -12.46 -12.34
CA SER A 142 18.85 -13.58 -11.51
C SER A 142 17.74 -13.95 -10.53
N ASN A 143 17.52 -15.25 -10.34
CA ASN A 143 16.62 -15.77 -9.30
C ASN A 143 17.19 -15.55 -7.89
N ASP A 144 18.53 -15.47 -7.81
CA ASP A 144 19.27 -15.19 -6.57
C ASP A 144 19.63 -13.71 -6.55
N THR A 145 19.01 -12.97 -5.63
CA THR A 145 19.14 -11.53 -5.50
C THR A 145 18.75 -11.10 -4.09
N TYR A 146 18.98 -9.85 -3.77
CA TYR A 146 18.37 -9.15 -2.68
C TYR A 146 17.33 -8.16 -3.20
N VAL A 147 16.38 -7.84 -2.33
CA VAL A 147 15.32 -6.86 -2.55
C VAL A 147 15.55 -5.72 -1.60
N ARG A 148 15.62 -4.49 -2.10
CA ARG A 148 15.74 -3.30 -1.24
C ARG A 148 14.43 -3.03 -0.52
N ILE A 149 14.56 -2.85 0.78
CA ILE A 149 13.53 -2.38 1.69
C ILE A 149 14.12 -1.26 2.54
N ASP A 150 13.27 -0.57 3.28
CA ASP A 150 13.65 0.57 4.11
C ASP A 150 14.50 0.15 5.31
N GLY A 151 15.36 1.06 5.77
CA GLY A 151 16.22 0.84 6.93
C GLY A 151 17.70 0.84 6.57
N ILE A 152 18.40 1.86 7.06
CA ILE A 152 19.86 1.97 7.03
C ILE A 152 20.39 2.17 8.44
N ARG A 153 21.48 1.49 8.82
CA ARG A 153 22.12 1.70 10.13
C ARG A 153 22.47 3.16 10.35
N THR A 154 22.22 3.65 11.55
CA THR A 154 22.70 4.96 11.99
C THR A 154 24.24 4.99 11.99
N PRO A 155 24.88 6.17 11.86
CA PRO A 155 26.35 6.26 11.84
C PRO A 155 27.03 5.59 13.05
N ALA A 156 26.43 5.65 14.24
CA ALA A 156 26.95 4.97 15.42
C ALA A 156 26.94 3.44 15.26
N CYS A 157 25.84 2.91 14.71
CA CYS A 157 25.61 1.48 14.55
C CYS A 157 26.35 0.84 13.38
N GLN A 158 26.82 1.63 12.41
CA GLN A 158 27.68 1.12 11.32
C GLN A 158 29.01 0.55 11.86
N SER A 159 29.55 1.16 12.91
CA SER A 159 30.81 0.74 13.54
C SER A 159 30.66 -0.31 14.64
N THR A 160 29.46 -0.44 15.24
CA THR A 160 29.19 -1.32 16.39
C THR A 160 27.83 -2.04 16.27
N PRO A 161 27.62 -2.82 15.20
CA PRO A 161 26.30 -3.35 14.84
C PRO A 161 25.71 -4.34 15.87
N SER A 162 26.55 -4.98 16.67
CA SER A 162 26.16 -5.97 17.68
C SER A 162 25.87 -5.38 19.06
N SER A 163 25.96 -4.06 19.24
CA SER A 163 25.53 -3.44 20.49
C SER A 163 24.02 -3.58 20.68
N ALA A 164 23.57 -3.64 21.93
CA ALA A 164 22.16 -3.90 22.25
C ALA A 164 21.18 -2.91 21.59
N GLU A 165 21.57 -1.63 21.46
CA GLU A 165 20.75 -0.63 20.79
C GLU A 165 20.72 -0.83 19.26
N CYS A 166 21.86 -1.18 18.67
CA CYS A 166 22.00 -1.38 17.21
C CYS A 166 21.32 -2.63 16.67
N MET A 167 20.92 -3.55 17.56
CA MET A 167 20.10 -4.71 17.25
C MET A 167 18.59 -4.41 17.28
N THR A 168 18.19 -3.17 17.59
CA THR A 168 16.79 -2.74 17.60
C THR A 168 16.52 -1.77 16.47
N VAL A 169 15.25 -1.40 16.27
CA VAL A 169 14.85 -0.36 15.30
C VAL A 169 15.54 0.98 15.52
N LYS A 170 15.98 1.30 16.76
CA LYS A 170 16.76 2.51 17.06
C LYS A 170 18.15 2.52 16.42
N GLY A 171 18.65 1.34 16.07
CA GLY A 171 19.90 1.19 15.34
C GLY A 171 19.83 1.62 13.88
N PHE A 172 18.63 1.90 13.36
CA PHE A 172 18.36 2.17 11.96
C PHE A 172 17.56 3.47 11.76
N THR A 173 17.78 4.09 10.61
CA THR A 173 16.99 5.19 10.09
C THR A 173 16.09 4.66 9.00
N PHE A 174 14.80 5.00 9.09
CA PHE A 174 13.77 4.67 8.10
C PHE A 174 13.31 5.96 7.43
N THR A 175 12.89 5.84 6.18
CA THR A 175 12.38 6.95 5.36
C THR A 175 10.85 6.98 5.29
N GLY A 176 10.21 5.81 5.42
CA GLY A 176 8.77 5.66 5.51
C GLY A 176 8.21 5.78 6.94
N PRO A 177 6.95 5.37 7.16
CA PRO A 177 6.35 5.30 8.48
C PRO A 177 7.25 4.52 9.47
N PRO A 178 7.32 4.95 10.74
CA PRO A 178 8.24 4.36 11.70
C PRO A 178 7.94 2.88 11.94
N VAL A 179 8.97 2.04 11.79
CA VAL A 179 8.93 0.64 12.18
C VAL A 179 9.14 0.57 13.69
N GLU A 180 8.13 0.09 14.44
CA GLU A 180 8.18 0.09 15.91
C GLU A 180 9.09 -0.99 16.51
N ASN A 181 9.17 -2.15 15.85
CA ASN A 181 10.00 -3.27 16.28
C ASN A 181 10.34 -4.20 15.10
N PHE A 182 11.17 -5.20 15.35
CA PHE A 182 11.58 -6.20 14.36
C PHE A 182 10.88 -7.57 14.52
N GLU A 183 9.76 -7.65 15.25
CA GLU A 183 9.06 -8.93 15.50
C GLU A 183 8.59 -9.60 14.21
N ASN A 184 8.24 -8.79 13.20
CA ASN A 184 7.77 -9.24 11.90
C ASN A 184 8.90 -9.41 10.86
N TYR A 185 10.16 -9.17 11.24
CA TYR A 185 11.32 -9.40 10.39
C TYR A 185 11.85 -10.82 10.61
N ASN A 186 11.62 -11.70 9.63
CA ASN A 186 12.18 -13.05 9.63
C ASN A 186 13.66 -13.03 9.20
N TRP A 187 14.57 -12.76 10.13
CA TRP A 187 16.00 -12.63 9.85
C TRP A 187 16.67 -13.96 9.46
N VAL A 188 17.70 -13.87 8.62
CA VAL A 188 18.61 -15.00 8.36
C VAL A 188 19.44 -15.31 9.62
N THR A 189 19.99 -14.28 10.25
CA THR A 189 20.70 -14.38 11.54
C THR A 189 20.01 -13.47 12.54
N ASP A 190 20.27 -12.16 12.48
CA ASP A 190 19.66 -11.12 13.31
C ASP A 190 20.00 -9.72 12.73
N PRO A 191 19.45 -8.62 13.27
CA PRO A 191 19.74 -7.26 12.81
C PRO A 191 21.20 -6.81 12.97
N SER A 192 22.07 -7.55 13.66
CA SER A 192 23.52 -7.24 13.80
C SER A 192 24.37 -7.77 12.65
N ALA A 193 23.78 -8.56 11.74
CA ALA A 193 24.49 -9.12 10.58
C ALA A 193 25.30 -8.05 9.84
N GLN A 194 26.55 -8.39 9.53
CA GLN A 194 27.49 -7.54 8.80
C GLN A 194 28.60 -8.44 8.24
N GLU A 195 28.48 -8.86 6.97
CA GLU A 195 29.53 -9.68 6.32
C GLU A 195 30.74 -8.81 5.94
N THR A 196 30.47 -7.58 5.52
CA THR A 196 31.47 -6.56 5.22
C THR A 196 31.16 -5.28 5.99
N PRO A 197 32.16 -4.45 6.34
CA PRO A 197 31.93 -3.19 7.08
C PRO A 197 30.93 -2.22 6.43
N ASP A 198 30.69 -2.37 5.12
CA ASP A 198 29.75 -1.55 4.36
C ASP A 198 28.30 -2.09 4.35
N ASP A 199 28.06 -3.27 4.93
CA ASP A 199 26.73 -3.87 5.07
C ASP A 199 25.92 -3.16 6.15
N ASN A 200 25.07 -2.23 5.70
CA ASN A 200 24.36 -1.32 6.59
C ASN A 200 22.88 -1.15 6.23
N CYS A 201 22.39 -1.72 5.13
CA CYS A 201 21.00 -1.59 4.69
C CYS A 201 20.25 -2.89 4.87
N ILE A 202 19.02 -2.82 5.36
CA ILE A 202 18.14 -3.99 5.42
C ILE A 202 17.73 -4.38 4.00
N VAL A 203 17.74 -5.68 3.72
CA VAL A 203 17.27 -6.25 2.46
C VAL A 203 16.44 -7.50 2.71
N MET A 204 15.57 -7.84 1.76
CA MET A 204 15.04 -9.21 1.68
C MET A 204 15.97 -10.08 0.84
N VAL A 205 16.24 -11.30 1.29
CA VAL A 205 17.07 -12.29 0.61
C VAL A 205 16.18 -13.17 -0.24
N ALA A 206 16.39 -13.09 -1.56
CA ALA A 206 15.78 -13.97 -2.54
C ALA A 206 16.80 -15.01 -3.02
N ASN A 207 16.74 -16.23 -2.50
CA ASN A 207 17.66 -17.32 -2.87
C ASN A 207 16.87 -18.58 -3.28
N GLY A 208 16.97 -18.99 -4.54
CA GLY A 208 16.39 -20.21 -5.09
C GLY A 208 14.89 -20.35 -4.83
N SER A 209 14.48 -21.43 -4.18
CA SER A 209 13.10 -21.67 -3.71
C SER A 209 12.95 -21.49 -2.20
N ASN A 210 13.97 -20.96 -1.52
CA ASN A 210 13.93 -20.77 -0.07
C ASN A 210 12.97 -19.64 0.29
N PRO A 211 12.32 -19.72 1.47
CA PRO A 211 11.54 -18.61 2.02
C PRO A 211 12.35 -17.32 2.02
N ILE A 212 11.69 -16.21 1.68
CA ILE A 212 12.30 -14.89 1.77
C ILE A 212 12.56 -14.57 3.25
N GLN A 213 13.78 -14.14 3.55
CA GLN A 213 14.23 -13.72 4.88
C GLN A 213 14.87 -12.33 4.82
N MET A 214 15.09 -11.71 5.97
CA MET A 214 15.73 -10.40 6.10
C MET A 214 17.21 -10.54 6.42
N ASP A 215 18.01 -9.63 5.91
CA ASP A 215 19.45 -9.57 6.18
C ASP A 215 19.94 -8.12 6.08
N VAL A 216 21.20 -7.86 6.42
CA VAL A 216 21.84 -6.56 6.28
C VAL A 216 22.95 -6.66 5.23
N ARG A 217 22.85 -5.84 4.18
CA ARG A 217 23.74 -5.86 3.01
C ARG A 217 24.18 -4.48 2.58
N ARG A 218 25.22 -4.46 1.75
CA ARG A 218 25.96 -3.28 1.32
C ARG A 218 25.10 -2.12 0.88
N TYR A 219 25.53 -0.93 1.26
CA TYR A 219 24.99 0.37 0.85
C TYR A 219 25.40 0.77 -0.58
N THR A 220 26.64 0.46 -1.01
CA THR A 220 27.31 1.17 -2.13
C THR A 220 27.31 0.49 -3.52
N ASN A 221 27.40 1.37 -4.54
CA ASN A 221 27.59 1.14 -5.98
C ASN A 221 28.95 0.51 -6.38
N GLY A 222 29.39 -0.54 -5.68
CA GLY A 222 30.61 -1.29 -6.04
C GLY A 222 30.39 -2.28 -7.20
N PRO A 223 31.41 -2.56 -8.05
CA PRO A 223 31.30 -3.52 -9.16
C PRO A 223 30.96 -4.96 -8.70
N GLU A 224 31.25 -5.28 -7.44
CA GLU A 224 30.94 -6.57 -6.79
C GLU A 224 29.45 -6.69 -6.36
N VAL A 225 28.73 -5.58 -6.23
CA VAL A 225 27.30 -5.53 -5.83
C VAL A 225 26.36 -5.41 -7.04
N ARG A 226 26.91 -5.16 -8.23
CA ARG A 226 26.17 -5.11 -9.51
C ARG A 226 25.48 -6.42 -9.92
N LYS A 227 25.60 -7.48 -9.12
CA LYS A 227 24.97 -8.78 -9.35
C LYS A 227 23.82 -9.11 -8.40
N LEU A 228 23.50 -8.25 -7.44
CA LEU A 228 22.83 -8.74 -6.23
C LEU A 228 21.55 -8.00 -5.85
N ILE A 229 21.11 -6.94 -6.52
CA ILE A 229 19.88 -6.23 -6.11
C ILE A 229 19.07 -5.78 -7.32
N HIS A 230 18.12 -6.61 -7.73
CA HIS A 230 17.33 -6.39 -8.95
C HIS A 230 15.89 -5.99 -8.66
N LEU A 231 15.49 -5.88 -7.39
CA LEU A 231 14.13 -5.56 -7.01
C LEU A 231 14.11 -4.55 -5.85
N GLN A 232 13.18 -3.63 -5.91
CA GLN A 232 12.84 -2.72 -4.83
C GLN A 232 11.33 -2.80 -4.61
N LEU A 233 10.90 -2.80 -3.34
CA LEU A 233 9.49 -2.69 -2.97
C LEU A 233 9.21 -1.32 -2.39
N LEU A 234 8.13 -0.72 -2.88
CA LEU A 234 7.75 0.65 -2.63
C LEU A 234 6.35 0.65 -2.06
N VAL A 235 6.14 1.50 -1.06
CA VAL A 235 4.85 1.61 -0.40
C VAL A 235 4.42 3.05 -0.29
N TYR A 236 3.13 3.26 -0.52
CA TYR A 236 2.44 4.49 -0.17
C TYR A 236 1.46 4.17 0.96
N TRP A 237 1.60 4.89 2.07
CA TRP A 237 0.78 4.67 3.25
C TRP A 237 -0.55 5.41 3.10
N ILE A 238 -1.65 4.69 3.37
CA ILE A 238 -3.00 5.23 3.30
C ILE A 238 -3.71 4.91 4.60
N THR A 239 -4.33 5.92 5.18
CA THR A 239 -5.34 5.70 6.20
C THR A 239 -6.69 5.58 5.50
N ILE A 240 -7.30 4.39 5.55
CA ILE A 240 -8.70 4.25 5.17
C ILE A 240 -9.48 4.58 6.44
N ALA A 241 -10.12 5.75 6.48
CA ALA A 241 -11.03 6.05 7.57
C ALA A 241 -12.23 5.11 7.47
N ASN A 242 -12.21 4.01 8.24
CA ASN A 242 -13.30 3.04 8.39
C ASN A 242 -14.47 3.63 9.22
N GLU A 243 -14.86 4.88 8.98
CA GLU A 243 -16.09 5.46 9.56
C GLU A 243 -17.33 5.19 8.71
N ALA A 244 -17.23 4.31 7.71
CA ALA A 244 -18.36 3.86 6.92
C ALA A 244 -18.65 2.38 7.19
N HIS A 245 -19.14 2.07 8.40
CA HIS A 245 -19.90 0.84 8.61
C HIS A 245 -21.12 0.88 7.68
N PHE A 246 -20.99 0.30 6.48
CA PHE A 246 -22.13 -0.02 5.63
C PHE A 246 -22.56 -1.45 5.90
N LEU A 247 -23.79 -1.58 6.40
CA LEU A 247 -24.64 -2.72 6.12
C LEU A 247 -24.86 -2.79 4.59
N PHE A 248 -23.95 -3.44 3.87
CA PHE A 248 -24.29 -3.99 2.57
C PHE A 248 -25.00 -5.33 2.82
N LEU A 249 -26.33 -5.30 2.67
CA LEU A 249 -27.11 -6.49 2.38
C LEU A 249 -26.55 -7.06 1.06
N SER A 250 -25.64 -8.03 1.17
CA SER A 250 -25.20 -8.89 0.08
C SER A 250 -26.36 -9.81 -0.32
N SER A 251 -27.37 -9.21 -0.90
CA SER A 251 -28.42 -9.79 -1.72
C SER A 251 -29.34 -8.62 -2.03
N MET A 252 -29.51 -8.33 -3.32
CA MET A 252 -30.78 -7.81 -3.78
C MET A 252 -31.86 -8.89 -3.53
N ASP A 253 -32.19 -9.14 -2.27
CA ASP A 253 -33.51 -9.57 -1.88
C ASP A 253 -34.30 -8.31 -1.59
N ILE A 254 -35.13 -8.00 -2.57
CA ILE A 254 -36.18 -7.01 -2.62
C ILE A 254 -36.77 -6.79 -1.22
N LEU A 255 -36.41 -5.67 -0.56
CA LEU A 255 -37.21 -5.12 0.52
C LEU A 255 -38.50 -4.58 -0.11
N LYS A 256 -39.47 -5.50 -0.29
CA LYS A 256 -40.88 -5.16 -0.48
C LYS A 256 -41.34 -4.49 0.81
N VAL A 257 -41.33 -3.17 0.85
CA VAL A 257 -42.12 -2.43 1.82
C VAL A 257 -43.55 -2.42 1.29
N SER A 258 -44.35 -3.40 1.71
CA SER A 258 -45.79 -3.40 1.49
C SER A 258 -46.42 -2.24 2.27
N LYS A 259 -47.22 -1.43 1.59
CA LYS A 259 -48.44 -0.89 2.18
C LYS A 259 -49.61 -1.58 1.50
#